data_AF-A0A1S3KXL5-F1
#
_entry.id   AF-A0A1S3KXL5-F1
#
_cell.length_a   1.000
_cell.length_b   1.000
_cell.length_c   1.000
_cell.angle_alpha   90.00
_cell.angle_beta   90.00
_cell.angle_gamma   90.00
#
_symmetry.space_group_name_H-M   'P 1'
#
loop_
_entity.id
_entity.type
_entity.pdbx_description
1 polymer ?
#
loop_
_entity_poly.entity_id
_entity_poly.type
_entity_poly.pdbx_seq_one_letter_code
_entity_poly.pdbx_strand_id
1 'polypeptide(L)'
;MNIQRNTFFMILSLIHNQGFICLFLYLTLTFKGDKWSAEGPNCALLFLKHFRKPQYRNFTFIAHNSRAYDSYLLLHPLIQQGVAPSVIAQGSKILCFVDPAFNQRYIDSLSFLPMRLAQMPEALGFENSVKGFFPHFFTSEGNLHYIGSYPRPEMYGCDQMSPKERERFMTWYETVCHSTFDFHKEMESYCDNDVVILREGCLRFREEVIKDAGIDPWSCTTIASACMKTYRTHFLPTASIAIPSPDNYRCQFKSYSSGSIQWLEYLTQDKDIFIQHALNRGEKAFGAYHVDGYTQIDGVETVF
;
A
#
# COMPACT_ATOMS: atom_id res chain seq x y z
N MET A 1 -4.04 -20.45 11.64
CA MET A 1 -4.00 -19.20 12.45
C MET A 1 -5.16 -18.31 12.00
N ASN A 2 -5.91 -17.76 12.95
CA ASN A 2 -7.33 -17.35 12.86
C ASN A 2 -7.62 -16.06 12.02
N ILE A 3 -7.06 -15.93 10.82
CA ILE A 3 -7.14 -14.69 9.99
C ILE A 3 -8.59 -14.32 9.61
N GLN A 4 -9.49 -15.30 9.49
CA GLN A 4 -10.92 -15.07 9.23
C GLN A 4 -11.61 -14.22 10.31
N ARG A 5 -11.16 -14.22 11.57
CA ARG A 5 -11.76 -13.39 12.63
C ARG A 5 -11.21 -11.97 12.65
N ASN A 6 -10.13 -11.72 11.92
CA ASN A 6 -9.25 -10.57 12.12
C ASN A 6 -9.26 -9.61 10.93
N THR A 7 -10.28 -9.64 10.08
CA THR A 7 -10.30 -8.80 8.88
C THR A 7 -11.59 -8.01 8.74
N PHE A 8 -11.44 -6.71 8.50
CA PHE A 8 -12.53 -5.77 8.22
C PHE A 8 -12.41 -5.21 6.81
N PHE A 9 -13.53 -5.11 6.11
CA PHE A 9 -13.66 -4.38 4.85
C PHE A 9 -14.16 -2.98 5.13
N MET A 10 -13.61 -1.98 4.45
CA MET A 10 -13.88 -0.58 4.78
C MET A 10 -14.21 0.24 3.55
N ILE A 11 -15.21 1.11 3.70
CA ILE A 11 -15.58 2.14 2.72
C ILE A 11 -15.78 3.46 3.42
N LEU A 12 -15.39 4.50 2.70
CA LEU A 12 -15.24 5.86 3.17
C LEU A 12 -15.94 6.77 2.16
N SER A 13 -16.94 7.52 2.62
CA SER A 13 -17.56 8.58 1.81
C SER A 13 -16.99 9.94 2.17
N LEU A 14 -16.70 10.71 1.13
CA LEU A 14 -15.97 11.97 1.21
C LEU A 14 -16.90 13.12 0.87
N ILE A 15 -16.76 14.22 1.60
CA ILE A 15 -17.45 15.47 1.37
C ILE A 15 -16.45 16.55 1.02
N HIS A 16 -16.80 17.36 0.04
CA HIS A 16 -16.05 18.54 -0.30
C HIS A 16 -16.53 19.73 0.56
N ASN A 17 -15.64 20.32 1.34
CA ASN A 17 -15.89 21.53 2.13
C ASN A 17 -14.83 22.59 1.81
N GLN A 18 -15.20 23.65 1.12
CA GLN A 18 -14.33 24.82 0.85
C GLN A 18 -12.93 24.47 0.30
N GLY A 19 -12.82 23.43 -0.54
CA GLY A 19 -11.55 22.97 -1.12
C GLY A 19 -10.84 21.85 -0.34
N PHE A 20 -11.38 21.43 0.80
CA PHE A 20 -10.90 20.31 1.59
C PHE A 20 -11.81 19.08 1.43
N ILE A 21 -11.18 17.90 1.38
CA ILE A 21 -11.87 16.62 1.37
C ILE A 21 -11.96 16.12 2.82
N CYS A 22 -13.18 16.07 3.35
CA CYS A 22 -13.45 15.55 4.68
C CYS A 22 -14.11 14.19 4.60
N LEU A 23 -13.69 13.28 5.47
CA LEU A 23 -14.37 12.02 5.62
C LEU A 23 -15.68 12.21 6.39
N PHE A 24 -16.77 11.63 5.90
CA PHE A 24 -18.09 11.81 6.52
C PHE A 24 -18.77 10.52 6.95
N LEU A 25 -18.62 9.42 6.21
CA LEU A 25 -19.16 8.13 6.60
C LEU A 25 -18.05 7.09 6.54
N TYR A 26 -17.88 6.39 7.65
CA TYR A 26 -17.00 5.23 7.78
C TYR A 26 -17.87 4.00 7.93
N LEU A 27 -17.66 2.99 7.10
CA LEU A 27 -18.38 1.74 7.20
C LEU A 27 -17.40 0.58 7.24
N THR A 28 -17.62 -0.34 8.17
CA THR A 28 -16.84 -1.56 8.29
C THR A 28 -17.73 -2.79 8.30
N LEU A 29 -17.26 -3.85 7.65
CA LEU A 29 -17.91 -5.14 7.64
C LEU A 29 -16.89 -6.23 7.97
N THR A 30 -17.19 -7.09 8.94
CA THR A 30 -16.33 -8.26 9.21
C THR A 30 -16.54 -9.34 8.15
N PHE A 31 -15.63 -10.32 8.13
CA PHE A 31 -15.85 -11.58 7.40
C PHE A 31 -17.16 -12.29 7.80
N LYS A 32 -17.65 -12.10 9.02
CA LYS A 32 -18.91 -12.70 9.49
C LYS A 32 -20.15 -11.88 9.15
N GLY A 33 -19.97 -10.67 8.62
CA GLY A 33 -21.07 -9.75 8.32
C GLY A 33 -21.41 -8.80 9.47
N ASP A 34 -20.59 -8.73 10.53
CA ASP A 34 -20.81 -7.75 11.60
C ASP A 34 -20.47 -6.35 11.07
N LYS A 35 -21.45 -5.46 11.13
CA LYS A 35 -21.34 -4.08 10.64
C LYS A 35 -21.00 -3.13 11.79
N TRP A 36 -20.07 -2.20 11.55
CA TRP A 36 -19.89 -1.02 12.37
C TRP A 36 -19.75 0.20 11.47
N SER A 37 -20.43 1.29 11.81
CA SER A 37 -20.34 2.56 11.08
C SER A 37 -20.20 3.74 12.03
N ALA A 38 -19.65 4.83 11.50
CA ALA A 38 -19.63 6.13 12.16
C ALA A 38 -19.79 7.24 11.13
N GLU A 39 -20.57 8.26 11.50
CA GLU A 39 -20.87 9.41 10.66
C GLU A 39 -20.34 10.71 11.26
N GLY A 40 -20.13 11.70 10.40
CA GLY A 40 -19.71 13.05 10.75
C GLY A 40 -18.21 13.31 10.56
N PRO A 41 -17.76 14.57 10.79
CA PRO A 41 -16.40 15.01 10.47
C PRO A 41 -15.30 14.31 11.28
N ASN A 42 -15.67 13.71 12.41
CA ASN A 42 -14.76 12.98 13.30
C ASN A 42 -14.83 11.45 13.12
N CYS A 43 -15.48 10.95 12.07
CA CYS A 43 -15.68 9.51 11.90
C CYS A 43 -14.36 8.71 11.84
N ALA A 44 -13.29 9.26 11.23
CA ALA A 44 -11.96 8.63 11.27
C ALA A 44 -11.42 8.50 12.71
N LEU A 45 -11.60 9.53 13.53
CA LEU A 45 -11.19 9.50 14.94
C LEU A 45 -12.04 8.50 15.75
N LEU A 46 -13.34 8.44 15.50
CA LEU A 46 -14.25 7.47 16.12
C LEU A 46 -13.87 6.03 15.74
N PHE A 47 -13.51 5.81 14.47
CA PHE A 47 -12.99 4.53 13.99
C PHE A 47 -11.72 4.13 14.75
N LEU A 48 -10.74 5.03 14.84
CA LEU A 48 -9.50 4.76 15.59
C LEU A 48 -9.78 4.47 17.07
N LYS A 49 -10.66 5.24 17.72
CA LYS A 49 -11.06 5.00 19.12
C LYS A 49 -11.80 3.67 19.31
N HIS A 50 -12.58 3.24 18.32
CA HIS A 50 -13.31 1.98 18.38
C HIS A 50 -12.35 0.78 18.23
N PHE A 51 -11.50 0.81 17.21
CA PHE A 51 -10.69 -0.34 16.81
C PHE A 51 -9.30 -0.41 17.44
N ARG A 52 -8.71 0.68 17.94
CA ARG A 52 -7.42 0.65 18.67
C ARG A 52 -7.60 0.12 20.10
N LYS A 53 -8.01 -1.14 20.22
CA LYS A 53 -8.24 -1.85 21.49
C LYS A 53 -7.58 -3.23 21.46
N PRO A 54 -7.20 -3.80 22.62
CA PRO A 54 -6.57 -5.12 22.68
C PRO A 54 -7.34 -6.24 21.97
N GLN A 55 -8.68 -6.16 21.96
CA GLN A 55 -9.55 -7.14 21.29
C GLN A 55 -9.35 -7.21 19.76
N TYR A 56 -8.85 -6.14 19.15
CA TYR A 56 -8.59 -6.05 17.70
C TYR A 56 -7.08 -6.12 17.38
N ARG A 57 -6.27 -6.70 18.27
CA ARG A 57 -4.83 -6.88 18.03
C ARG A 57 -4.60 -7.84 16.86
N ASN A 58 -3.63 -7.51 15.98
CA ASN A 58 -3.32 -8.29 14.77
C ASN A 58 -4.45 -8.32 13.72
N PHE A 59 -5.35 -7.32 13.72
CA PHE A 59 -6.38 -7.21 12.69
C PHE A 59 -5.82 -6.57 11.41
N THR A 60 -6.37 -6.98 10.27
CA THR A 60 -6.09 -6.43 8.95
C THR A 60 -7.34 -5.71 8.44
N PHE A 61 -7.18 -4.48 8.00
CA PHE A 61 -8.22 -3.62 7.48
C PHE A 61 -7.99 -3.48 5.99
N ILE A 62 -9.00 -3.81 5.19
CA ILE A 62 -8.94 -3.84 3.72
C ILE A 62 -9.90 -2.80 3.18
N ALA A 63 -9.37 -1.86 2.41
CA ALA A 63 -10.16 -0.88 1.67
C ALA A 63 -9.80 -0.96 0.18
N HIS A 64 -10.73 -0.57 -0.69
CA HIS A 64 -10.50 -0.61 -2.13
C HIS A 64 -9.96 0.71 -2.65
N ASN A 65 -8.78 0.67 -3.28
CA ASN A 65 -8.04 1.84 -3.75
C ASN A 65 -7.60 2.79 -2.63
N SER A 66 -7.38 2.26 -1.42
CA SER A 66 -7.02 3.05 -0.24
C SER A 66 -5.68 3.76 -0.37
N ARG A 67 -4.78 3.21 -1.18
CA ARG A 67 -3.45 3.75 -1.44
C ARG A 67 -3.42 5.15 -2.03
N ALA A 68 -4.53 5.60 -2.62
CA ALA A 68 -4.63 6.91 -3.27
C ALA A 68 -5.50 7.91 -2.49
N TYR A 69 -6.32 7.46 -1.53
CA TYR A 69 -7.32 8.29 -0.87
C TYR A 69 -7.40 8.00 0.64
N ASP A 70 -8.01 6.87 0.98
CA ASP A 70 -8.44 6.47 2.31
C ASP A 70 -7.30 6.44 3.34
N SER A 71 -6.13 5.93 2.92
CA SER A 71 -4.99 5.77 3.81
C SER A 71 -4.50 7.11 4.36
N TYR A 72 -4.52 8.20 3.59
CA TYR A 72 -4.09 9.52 4.06
C TYR A 72 -5.03 10.08 5.12
N LEU A 73 -6.34 9.87 4.94
CA LEU A 73 -7.38 10.34 5.85
C LEU A 73 -7.36 9.61 7.20
N LEU A 74 -6.90 8.36 7.22
CA LEU A 74 -6.68 7.60 8.46
C LEU A 74 -5.34 7.91 9.13
N LEU A 75 -4.29 8.13 8.36
CA LEU A 75 -2.96 8.41 8.88
C LEU A 75 -2.89 9.76 9.61
N HIS A 76 -3.56 10.79 9.10
CA HIS A 76 -3.56 12.11 9.71
C HIS A 76 -4.02 12.11 11.18
N PRO A 77 -5.24 11.64 11.54
CA PRO A 77 -5.68 11.57 12.93
C PRO A 77 -4.85 10.59 13.78
N LEU A 78 -4.28 9.54 13.17
CA LEU A 78 -3.38 8.61 13.85
C LEU A 78 -2.10 9.31 14.33
N ILE A 79 -1.49 10.11 13.46
CA ILE A 79 -0.28 10.89 13.76
C ILE A 79 -0.59 11.99 14.78
N GLN A 80 -1.75 12.65 14.68
CA GLN A 80 -2.20 13.64 15.67
C GLN A 80 -2.38 13.04 17.08
N GLN A 81 -2.65 11.73 17.19
CA GLN A 81 -2.66 11.00 18.46
C GLN A 81 -1.27 10.60 18.97
N GLY A 82 -0.19 11.05 18.33
CA GLY A 82 1.19 10.74 18.71
C GLY A 82 1.65 9.34 18.31
N VAL A 83 0.93 8.68 17.39
CA VAL A 83 1.30 7.35 16.89
C VAL A 83 2.19 7.50 15.67
N ALA A 84 3.32 6.79 15.66
CA ALA A 84 4.20 6.69 14.51
C ALA A 84 3.96 5.35 13.77
N PRO A 85 3.10 5.30 12.74
CA PRO A 85 2.86 4.08 11.97
C PRO A 85 4.04 3.75 11.07
N SER A 86 4.28 2.46 10.83
CA SER A 86 5.19 2.06 9.75
C SER A 86 4.44 2.08 8.42
N VAL A 87 5.05 2.61 7.37
CA VAL A 87 4.40 2.84 6.07
C VAL A 87 5.18 2.15 4.97
N ILE A 88 4.46 1.44 4.09
CA ILE A 88 4.96 0.88 2.84
C ILE A 88 4.30 1.65 1.70
N ALA A 89 5.11 2.39 0.94
CA ALA A 89 4.64 3.22 -0.16
C ALA A 89 5.24 2.80 -1.50
N GLN A 90 4.55 3.14 -2.59
CA GLN A 90 5.05 3.05 -3.96
C GLN A 90 4.91 4.44 -4.60
N GLY A 91 6.04 5.15 -4.70
CA GLY A 91 6.02 6.58 -5.01
C GLY A 91 5.25 7.34 -3.94
N SER A 92 4.28 8.16 -4.34
CA SER A 92 3.41 8.86 -3.40
C SER A 92 2.34 7.99 -2.75
N LYS A 93 1.98 6.83 -3.34
CA LYS A 93 0.83 6.00 -2.94
C LYS A 93 1.14 5.08 -1.76
N ILE A 94 0.23 4.99 -0.79
CA ILE A 94 0.42 4.21 0.45
C ILE A 94 -0.19 2.82 0.32
N LEU A 95 0.63 1.81 -0.01
CA LEU A 95 0.17 0.44 -0.20
C LEU A 95 -0.29 -0.22 1.10
N CYS A 96 0.41 0.08 2.20
CA CYS A 96 0.10 -0.43 3.52
C CYS A 96 0.65 0.50 4.60
N PHE A 97 -0.06 0.60 5.72
CA PHE A 97 0.54 1.08 6.95
C PHE A 97 0.17 0.18 8.13
N VAL A 98 1.02 0.17 9.14
CA VAL A 98 0.85 -0.64 10.35
C VAL A 98 0.86 0.26 11.57
N ASP A 99 -0.17 0.13 12.39
CA ASP A 99 -0.18 0.67 13.74
C ASP A 99 0.61 -0.28 14.67
N PRO A 100 1.78 0.14 15.19
CA PRO A 100 2.63 -0.73 16.00
C PRO A 100 2.02 -1.06 17.35
N ALA A 101 1.15 -0.20 17.91
CA ALA A 101 0.59 -0.41 19.24
C ALA A 101 -0.26 -1.69 19.32
N PHE A 102 -1.08 -1.93 18.29
CA PHE A 102 -1.97 -3.09 18.21
C PHE A 102 -1.59 -4.06 17.09
N ASN A 103 -0.48 -3.82 16.38
CA ASN A 103 -0.06 -4.57 15.20
C ASN A 103 -1.19 -4.68 14.15
N GLN A 104 -1.92 -3.58 13.95
CA GLN A 104 -3.04 -3.52 13.01
C GLN A 104 -2.53 -3.09 11.64
N ARG A 105 -2.88 -3.85 10.61
CA ARG A 105 -2.44 -3.60 9.24
C ARG A 105 -3.58 -2.98 8.45
N TYR A 106 -3.28 -2.00 7.61
CA TYR A 106 -4.23 -1.36 6.72
C TYR A 106 -3.70 -1.55 5.30
N ILE A 107 -4.42 -2.27 4.45
CA ILE A 107 -3.96 -2.66 3.12
C ILE A 107 -4.97 -2.28 2.04
N ASP A 108 -4.47 -2.13 0.82
CA ASP A 108 -5.25 -1.80 -0.37
C ASP A 108 -5.62 -3.06 -1.16
N SER A 109 -6.91 -3.33 -1.34
CA SER A 109 -7.38 -4.47 -2.14
C SER A 109 -7.07 -4.32 -3.63
N LEU A 110 -6.90 -3.09 -4.14
CA LEU A 110 -6.54 -2.84 -5.55
C LEU A 110 -5.12 -3.36 -5.88
N SER A 111 -4.28 -3.55 -4.86
CA SER A 111 -2.97 -4.19 -5.00
C SER A 111 -3.03 -5.73 -5.16
N PHE A 112 -4.24 -6.29 -5.05
CA PHE A 112 -4.55 -7.71 -5.30
C PHE A 112 -5.49 -7.90 -6.48
N LEU A 113 -6.54 -7.07 -6.55
CA LEU A 113 -7.59 -7.11 -7.55
C LEU A 113 -7.56 -5.79 -8.35
N PRO A 114 -6.72 -5.68 -9.40
CA PRO A 114 -6.48 -4.43 -10.13
C PRO A 114 -7.61 -4.08 -11.10
N MET A 115 -8.84 -3.98 -10.58
CA MET A 115 -10.06 -3.68 -11.32
C MET A 115 -10.93 -2.71 -10.51
N ARG A 116 -11.92 -2.08 -11.17
CA ARG A 116 -12.90 -1.23 -10.44
C ARG A 116 -13.77 -2.10 -9.54
N LEU A 117 -14.17 -1.60 -8.38
CA LEU A 117 -15.11 -2.30 -7.48
C LEU A 117 -16.38 -2.77 -8.20
N ALA A 118 -16.91 -1.95 -9.11
CA ALA A 118 -18.09 -2.26 -9.92
C ALA A 118 -17.93 -3.49 -10.84
N GLN A 119 -16.69 -3.84 -11.21
CA GLN A 119 -16.38 -4.97 -12.10
C GLN A 119 -16.13 -6.26 -11.32
N MET A 120 -15.96 -6.21 -10.00
CA MET A 120 -15.68 -7.39 -9.18
C MET A 120 -16.76 -8.48 -9.28
N PRO A 121 -18.08 -8.16 -9.25
CA PRO A 121 -19.13 -9.19 -9.34
C PRO A 121 -19.04 -10.01 -10.63
N GLU A 122 -18.90 -9.33 -11.77
CA GLU A 122 -18.77 -9.98 -13.09
C GLU A 122 -17.45 -10.77 -13.19
N ALA A 123 -16.33 -10.18 -12.77
CA ALA A 123 -15.02 -10.81 -12.88
C ALA A 123 -14.84 -12.03 -11.97
N LEU A 124 -15.53 -12.08 -10.83
CA LEU A 124 -15.45 -13.17 -9.84
C LEU A 124 -16.70 -14.07 -9.83
N GLY A 125 -17.62 -13.85 -10.76
CA GLY A 125 -18.78 -14.73 -10.98
C GLY A 125 -19.78 -14.75 -9.82
N PHE A 126 -20.04 -13.60 -9.18
CA PHE A 126 -21.07 -13.50 -8.14
C PHE A 126 -22.17 -12.52 -8.51
N GLU A 127 -23.41 -12.91 -8.20
CA GLU A 127 -24.55 -12.03 -8.33
C GLU A 127 -24.42 -10.90 -7.31
N ASN A 128 -24.56 -9.68 -7.80
CA ASN A 128 -24.80 -8.55 -6.93
C ASN A 128 -25.97 -7.75 -7.51
N SER A 129 -26.78 -7.17 -6.63
CA SER A 129 -27.71 -6.11 -7.03
C SER A 129 -26.90 -5.06 -7.80
N VAL A 130 -27.37 -4.72 -9.00
CA VAL A 130 -26.70 -3.77 -9.91
C VAL A 130 -26.15 -2.62 -9.09
N LYS A 131 -24.82 -2.42 -9.12
CA LYS A 131 -24.19 -1.32 -8.40
C LYS A 131 -24.93 -0.03 -8.76
N GLY A 132 -25.54 0.59 -7.75
CA GLY A 132 -26.29 1.83 -7.91
C GLY A 132 -25.39 2.97 -8.36
N PHE A 133 -25.99 4.04 -8.85
CA PHE A 133 -25.27 5.26 -9.21
C PHE A 133 -25.40 6.28 -8.08
N PHE A 134 -24.29 6.88 -7.66
CA PHE A 134 -24.26 7.87 -6.59
C PHE A 134 -23.76 9.23 -7.09
N PRO A 135 -24.40 10.36 -6.72
CA PRO A 135 -24.06 11.68 -7.24
C PRO A 135 -22.85 12.28 -6.50
N HIS A 136 -21.64 11.82 -6.84
CA HIS A 136 -20.41 12.24 -6.16
C HIS A 136 -20.17 13.75 -6.16
N PHE A 137 -20.58 14.48 -7.21
CA PHE A 137 -20.42 15.94 -7.28
C PHE A 137 -21.51 16.71 -6.53
N PHE A 138 -22.58 16.02 -6.12
CA PHE A 138 -23.62 16.61 -5.27
C PHE A 138 -23.26 16.56 -3.77
N THR A 139 -22.23 15.79 -3.42
CA THR A 139 -21.80 15.56 -2.04
C THR A 139 -21.13 16.80 -1.45
N SER A 140 -21.89 17.57 -0.67
CA SER A 140 -21.43 18.77 0.05
C SER A 140 -22.04 18.82 1.45
N GLU A 141 -21.43 19.58 2.36
CA GLU A 141 -21.94 19.74 3.74
C GLU A 141 -23.38 20.26 3.77
N GLY A 142 -23.73 21.20 2.87
CA GLY A 142 -25.09 21.73 2.77
C GLY A 142 -26.13 20.74 2.24
N ASN A 143 -25.70 19.69 1.52
CA ASN A 143 -26.59 18.69 0.91
C ASN A 143 -26.76 17.43 1.77
N LEU A 144 -26.10 17.34 2.92
CA LEU A 144 -26.13 16.17 3.79
C LEU A 144 -27.53 15.75 4.24
N HIS A 145 -28.40 16.75 4.47
CA HIS A 145 -29.78 16.56 4.88
C HIS A 145 -30.76 16.89 3.75
N TYR A 146 -30.29 16.88 2.50
CA TYR A 146 -31.12 17.19 1.34
C TYR A 146 -32.15 16.09 1.12
N ILE A 147 -33.42 16.50 1.07
CA ILE A 147 -34.55 15.69 0.66
C ILE A 147 -35.31 16.50 -0.39
N GLY A 148 -35.37 15.99 -1.62
CA GLY A 148 -35.95 16.74 -2.74
C GLY A 148 -35.90 16.00 -4.06
N SER A 149 -35.85 16.73 -5.16
CA SER A 149 -35.70 16.13 -6.50
C SER A 149 -34.32 15.49 -6.68
N TYR A 150 -34.26 14.45 -7.51
CA TYR A 150 -32.99 13.81 -7.88
C TYR A 150 -31.98 14.82 -8.45
N PRO A 151 -30.69 14.72 -8.07
CA PRO A 151 -29.64 15.55 -8.66
C PRO A 151 -29.57 15.37 -10.17
N ARG A 152 -29.11 16.40 -10.89
CA ARG A 152 -29.01 16.33 -12.36
C ARG A 152 -27.96 15.30 -12.79
N PRO A 153 -28.05 14.72 -14.00
CA PRO A 153 -27.08 13.77 -14.54
C PRO A 153 -25.61 14.18 -14.41
N GLU A 154 -25.31 15.47 -14.55
CA GLU A 154 -23.94 15.99 -14.44
C GLU A 154 -23.36 15.75 -13.04
N MET A 155 -24.20 15.75 -12.01
CA MET A 155 -23.78 15.52 -10.62
C MET A 155 -23.32 14.08 -10.34
N TYR A 156 -23.64 13.15 -11.24
CA TYR A 156 -23.18 11.76 -11.20
C TYR A 156 -21.90 11.54 -12.03
N GLY A 157 -21.41 12.57 -12.72
CA GLY A 157 -20.25 12.41 -13.62
C GLY A 157 -20.58 11.65 -14.90
N CYS A 158 -21.81 11.77 -15.39
CA CYS A 158 -22.29 11.15 -16.63
C CYS A 158 -21.34 11.36 -17.83
N ASP A 159 -20.65 12.51 -17.88
CA ASP A 159 -19.69 12.85 -18.95
C ASP A 159 -18.37 12.07 -18.87
N GLN A 160 -18.03 11.50 -17.72
CA GLN A 160 -16.81 10.69 -17.52
C GLN A 160 -17.07 9.19 -17.70
N MET A 161 -18.32 8.79 -17.90
CA MET A 161 -18.70 7.39 -18.10
C MET A 161 -18.39 6.92 -19.52
N SER A 162 -18.09 5.63 -19.69
CA SER A 162 -18.03 5.03 -21.02
C SER A 162 -19.42 5.05 -21.68
N PRO A 163 -19.53 4.98 -23.03
CA PRO A 163 -20.83 5.02 -23.71
C PRO A 163 -21.84 3.99 -23.19
N LYS A 164 -21.38 2.76 -22.91
CA LYS A 164 -22.21 1.67 -22.37
C LYS A 164 -22.65 1.94 -20.92
N GLU A 165 -21.76 2.48 -20.08
CA GLU A 165 -22.10 2.85 -18.70
C GLU A 165 -23.07 4.02 -18.68
N ARG A 166 -22.91 4.99 -19.59
CA ARG A 166 -23.76 6.17 -19.73
C ARG A 166 -25.18 5.80 -20.16
N GLU A 167 -25.33 4.89 -21.13
CA GLU A 167 -26.64 4.37 -21.52
C GLU A 167 -27.36 3.70 -20.34
N ARG A 168 -26.66 2.81 -19.62
CA ARG A 168 -27.20 2.17 -18.41
C ARG A 168 -27.59 3.18 -17.33
N PHE A 169 -26.79 4.23 -17.16
CA PHE A 169 -27.07 5.32 -16.24
C PHE A 169 -28.34 6.07 -16.62
N MET A 170 -28.50 6.47 -17.88
CA MET A 170 -29.67 7.23 -18.34
C MET A 170 -30.96 6.42 -18.20
N THR A 171 -30.94 5.13 -18.57
CA THR A 171 -32.09 4.24 -18.37
C THR A 171 -32.48 4.13 -16.90
N TRP A 172 -31.49 3.97 -16.00
CA TRP A 172 -31.76 3.98 -14.57
C TRP A 172 -32.30 5.34 -14.10
N TYR A 173 -31.69 6.45 -14.53
CA TYR A 173 -32.04 7.80 -14.11
C TYR A 173 -33.49 8.16 -14.46
N GLU A 174 -33.95 7.80 -15.67
CA GLU A 174 -35.34 7.98 -16.09
C GLU A 174 -36.34 7.30 -15.15
N THR A 175 -35.99 6.14 -14.57
CA THR A 175 -36.87 5.43 -13.63
C THR A 175 -37.00 6.10 -12.27
N VAL A 176 -35.97 6.82 -11.82
CA VAL A 176 -35.90 7.38 -10.45
C VAL A 176 -36.08 8.89 -10.40
N CYS A 177 -35.84 9.62 -11.49
CA CYS A 177 -35.75 11.08 -11.51
C CYS A 177 -37.03 11.82 -11.03
N HIS A 178 -38.19 11.19 -11.16
CA HIS A 178 -39.48 11.74 -10.73
C HIS A 178 -39.82 11.44 -9.26
N SER A 179 -39.00 10.64 -8.58
CA SER A 179 -39.19 10.30 -7.17
C SER A 179 -38.43 11.25 -6.25
N THR A 180 -38.68 11.14 -4.94
CA THR A 180 -37.96 11.92 -3.93
C THR A 180 -36.61 11.29 -3.65
N PHE A 181 -35.55 12.08 -3.81
CA PHE A 181 -34.19 11.74 -3.44
C PHE A 181 -33.91 12.16 -2.00
N ASP A 182 -33.47 11.20 -1.19
CA ASP A 182 -33.01 11.40 0.18
C ASP A 182 -31.50 11.13 0.20
N PHE A 183 -30.69 12.20 0.27
CA PHE A 183 -29.24 12.08 0.10
C PHE A 183 -28.61 11.15 1.13
N HIS A 184 -29.07 11.22 2.39
CA HIS A 184 -28.51 10.44 3.49
C HIS A 184 -28.80 8.95 3.29
N LYS A 185 -30.04 8.59 2.98
CA LYS A 185 -30.42 7.19 2.72
C LYS A 185 -29.71 6.59 1.51
N GLU A 186 -29.61 7.35 0.42
CA GLU A 186 -28.94 6.89 -0.80
C GLU A 186 -27.43 6.72 -0.56
N MET A 187 -26.81 7.61 0.21
CA MET A 187 -25.40 7.50 0.59
C MET A 187 -25.14 6.27 1.46
N GLU A 188 -25.99 6.02 2.47
CA GLU A 188 -25.87 4.83 3.32
C GLU A 188 -26.05 3.55 2.50
N SER A 189 -27.10 3.48 1.67
CA SER A 189 -27.37 2.33 0.81
C SER A 189 -26.24 2.06 -0.18
N TYR A 190 -25.67 3.11 -0.77
CA TYR A 190 -24.54 2.99 -1.68
C TYR A 190 -23.29 2.45 -0.98
N CYS A 191 -22.95 2.98 0.20
CA CYS A 191 -21.80 2.52 0.97
C CYS A 191 -21.96 1.07 1.45
N ASP A 192 -23.19 0.70 1.84
CA ASP A 192 -23.53 -0.66 2.22
C ASP A 192 -23.34 -1.65 1.06
N ASN A 193 -23.84 -1.31 -0.13
CA ASN A 193 -23.66 -2.15 -1.30
C ASN A 193 -22.17 -2.29 -1.66
N ASP A 194 -21.43 -1.18 -1.70
CA ASP A 194 -20.01 -1.23 -2.06
C ASP A 194 -19.19 -2.05 -1.04
N VAL A 195 -19.48 -1.99 0.27
CA VAL A 195 -18.72 -2.77 1.26
C VAL A 195 -19.01 -4.26 1.11
N VAL A 196 -20.25 -4.61 0.75
CA VAL A 196 -20.68 -6.00 0.52
C VAL A 196 -19.99 -6.54 -0.72
N ILE A 197 -19.94 -5.77 -1.82
CA ILE A 197 -19.19 -6.15 -3.03
C ILE A 197 -17.72 -6.39 -2.69
N LEU A 198 -17.10 -5.47 -1.94
CA LEU A 198 -15.70 -5.60 -1.55
C LEU A 198 -15.47 -6.86 -0.72
N ARG A 199 -16.34 -7.11 0.27
CA ARG A 199 -16.27 -8.30 1.13
C ARG A 199 -16.40 -9.58 0.31
N GLU A 200 -17.45 -9.69 -0.52
CA GLU A 200 -17.73 -10.88 -1.33
C GLU A 200 -16.62 -11.15 -2.35
N GLY A 201 -16.10 -10.11 -3.01
CA GLY A 201 -14.99 -10.24 -3.93
C GLY A 201 -13.70 -10.70 -3.24
N CYS A 202 -13.37 -10.11 -2.09
CA CYS A 202 -12.20 -10.53 -1.32
C CYS A 202 -12.35 -11.93 -0.72
N LEU A 203 -13.55 -12.35 -0.34
CA LEU A 203 -13.82 -13.72 0.15
C LEU A 203 -13.54 -14.76 -0.94
N ARG A 204 -14.15 -14.59 -2.12
CA ARG A 204 -13.94 -15.51 -3.25
C ARG A 204 -12.48 -15.57 -3.69
N PHE A 205 -11.84 -14.42 -3.84
CA PHE A 205 -10.41 -14.37 -4.16
C PHE A 205 -9.56 -15.12 -3.12
N ARG A 206 -9.86 -14.93 -1.83
CA ARG A 206 -9.14 -15.62 -0.76
C ARG A 206 -9.35 -17.13 -0.81
N GLU A 207 -10.57 -17.58 -1.05
CA GLU A 207 -10.90 -19.00 -1.14
C GLU A 207 -10.14 -19.70 -2.26
N GLU A 208 -10.11 -19.12 -3.47
CA GLU A 208 -9.34 -19.69 -4.59
C GLU A 208 -7.83 -19.69 -4.31
N VAL A 209 -7.27 -18.62 -3.75
CA VAL A 209 -5.82 -18.60 -3.42
C VAL A 209 -5.47 -19.63 -2.34
N ILE A 210 -6.31 -19.81 -1.31
CA ILE A 210 -6.06 -20.83 -0.28
C ILE A 210 -6.18 -22.23 -0.87
N LYS A 211 -7.19 -22.46 -1.72
CA LYS A 211 -7.41 -23.75 -2.38
C LYS A 211 -6.25 -24.14 -3.28
N ASP A 212 -5.74 -23.22 -4.09
CA ASP A 212 -4.70 -23.52 -5.08
C ASP A 212 -3.28 -23.45 -4.50
N ALA A 213 -3.03 -22.51 -3.58
CA ALA A 213 -1.68 -22.23 -3.08
C ALA A 213 -1.50 -22.51 -1.58
N GLY A 214 -2.53 -22.88 -0.82
CA GLY A 214 -2.43 -23.19 0.61
C GLY A 214 -1.97 -22.02 1.49
N ILE A 215 -1.97 -20.78 0.96
CA ILE A 215 -1.54 -19.57 1.66
C ILE A 215 -2.70 -18.59 1.79
N ASP A 216 -2.73 -17.84 2.90
CA ASP A 216 -3.67 -16.73 3.03
C ASP A 216 -3.10 -15.49 2.31
N PRO A 217 -3.73 -14.99 1.23
CA PRO A 217 -3.23 -13.82 0.50
C PRO A 217 -3.15 -12.57 1.35
N TRP A 218 -4.05 -12.41 2.33
CA TRP A 218 -4.12 -11.20 3.18
C TRP A 218 -3.00 -11.15 4.21
N SER A 219 -2.23 -12.23 4.37
CA SER A 219 -0.96 -12.19 5.11
C SER A 219 0.14 -11.40 4.37
N CYS A 220 -0.07 -11.07 3.10
CA CYS A 220 0.80 -10.26 2.26
C CYS A 220 0.23 -8.86 2.05
N THR A 221 0.98 -7.99 1.37
CA THR A 221 0.55 -6.62 1.05
C THR A 221 0.11 -6.45 -0.41
N THR A 222 0.58 -7.33 -1.30
CA THR A 222 0.27 -7.27 -2.74
C THR A 222 0.14 -8.68 -3.31
N ILE A 223 -0.49 -8.80 -4.48
CA ILE A 223 -0.53 -10.08 -5.22
C ILE A 223 0.87 -10.62 -5.52
N ALA A 224 1.81 -9.76 -5.92
CA ALA A 224 3.18 -10.18 -6.19
C ALA A 224 3.87 -10.77 -4.94
N SER A 225 3.62 -10.18 -3.77
CA SER A 225 4.10 -10.73 -2.50
C SER A 225 3.43 -12.06 -2.16
N ALA A 226 2.16 -12.25 -2.50
CA ALA A 226 1.48 -13.53 -2.33
C ALA A 226 2.06 -14.60 -3.27
N CYS A 227 2.25 -14.29 -4.56
CA CYS A 227 2.90 -15.17 -5.52
C CYS A 227 4.33 -15.55 -5.09
N MET A 228 5.12 -14.58 -4.62
CA MET A 228 6.47 -14.84 -4.10
C MET A 228 6.44 -15.72 -2.84
N LYS A 229 5.42 -15.56 -1.98
CA LYS A 229 5.22 -16.45 -0.83
C LYS A 229 4.88 -17.87 -1.29
N THR A 230 3.95 -18.03 -2.23
CA THR A 230 3.63 -19.33 -2.85
C THR A 230 4.88 -19.98 -3.45
N TYR A 231 5.66 -19.23 -4.22
CA TYR A 231 6.91 -19.72 -4.83
C TYR A 231 7.89 -20.22 -3.77
N ARG A 232 8.16 -19.41 -2.73
CA ARG A 232 9.07 -19.79 -1.64
C ARG A 232 8.59 -20.97 -0.81
N THR A 233 7.27 -21.16 -0.70
CA THR A 233 6.70 -22.26 0.10
C THR A 233 6.68 -23.58 -0.65
N HIS A 234 6.39 -23.57 -1.96
CA HIS A 234 6.10 -24.81 -2.71
C HIS A 234 7.11 -25.15 -3.79
N PHE A 235 7.82 -24.17 -4.34
CA PHE A 235 8.60 -24.34 -5.58
C PHE A 235 10.09 -24.06 -5.41
N LEU A 236 10.49 -23.23 -4.43
CA LEU A 236 11.88 -22.87 -4.21
C LEU A 236 12.65 -24.06 -3.61
N PRO A 237 13.68 -24.60 -4.29
CA PRO A 237 14.49 -25.68 -3.74
C PRO A 237 15.29 -25.20 -2.53
N THR A 238 15.48 -26.09 -1.55
CA THR A 238 16.30 -25.80 -0.36
C THR A 238 17.72 -25.38 -0.75
N ALA A 239 18.24 -24.35 -0.10
CA ALA A 239 19.60 -23.84 -0.29
C ALA A 239 19.96 -23.43 -1.74
N SER A 240 18.97 -23.06 -2.56
CA SER A 240 19.18 -22.64 -3.96
C SER A 240 19.45 -21.14 -4.14
N ILE A 241 19.23 -20.32 -3.11
CA ILE A 241 19.52 -18.88 -3.16
C ILE A 241 20.97 -18.66 -2.76
N ALA A 242 21.78 -18.16 -3.69
CA ALA A 242 23.13 -17.70 -3.39
C ALA A 242 23.07 -16.49 -2.45
N ILE A 243 23.87 -16.52 -1.38
CA ILE A 243 24.02 -15.39 -0.46
C ILE A 243 25.11 -14.48 -1.04
N PRO A 244 24.78 -13.35 -1.68
CA PRO A 244 25.78 -12.50 -2.29
C PRO A 244 26.81 -12.09 -1.24
N SER A 245 28.08 -12.35 -1.54
CA SER A 245 29.17 -11.85 -0.72
C SER A 245 29.17 -10.31 -0.77
N PRO A 246 29.56 -9.59 0.31
CA PRO A 246 29.65 -8.13 0.31
C PRO A 246 30.48 -7.55 -0.86
N ASP A 247 31.40 -8.34 -1.41
CA ASP A 247 32.26 -8.02 -2.55
C ASP A 247 31.73 -8.52 -3.92
N ASN A 248 30.47 -8.95 -3.99
CA ASN A 248 29.84 -9.54 -5.19
C ASN A 248 30.60 -10.74 -5.78
N TYR A 249 31.33 -11.50 -4.95
CA TYR A 249 32.21 -12.60 -5.40
C TYR A 249 33.28 -12.15 -6.39
N ARG A 250 33.58 -10.85 -6.40
CA ARG A 250 34.68 -10.28 -7.16
C ARG A 250 35.79 -10.01 -6.16
N CYS A 251 36.89 -10.75 -6.27
CA CYS A 251 38.16 -10.41 -5.62
C CYS A 251 38.79 -9.13 -6.25
N GLN A 252 37.99 -8.11 -6.55
CA GLN A 252 38.42 -6.84 -7.14
C GLN A 252 38.75 -5.80 -6.07
N PHE A 253 38.19 -5.94 -4.86
CA PHE A 253 38.45 -5.03 -3.75
C PHE A 253 39.33 -5.74 -2.74
N LYS A 254 40.65 -5.52 -2.84
CA LYS A 254 41.55 -5.86 -1.75
C LYS A 254 41.27 -4.94 -0.57
N SER A 255 41.12 -5.52 0.60
CA SER A 255 40.95 -4.75 1.83
C SER A 255 42.25 -4.01 2.14
N TYR A 256 42.18 -2.68 2.23
CA TYR A 256 43.26 -1.83 2.73
C TYR A 256 42.84 -1.15 4.03
N SER A 257 43.80 -0.78 4.87
CA SER A 257 43.54 -0.03 6.10
C SER A 257 43.47 1.47 5.80
N SER A 258 42.48 2.17 6.34
CA SER A 258 42.45 3.64 6.27
C SER A 258 43.69 4.27 6.91
N GLY A 259 44.20 3.66 7.98
CA GLY A 259 45.42 4.11 8.65
C GLY A 259 46.68 3.89 7.82
N SER A 260 46.77 2.79 7.05
CA SER A 260 47.92 2.58 6.17
C SER A 260 47.94 3.59 5.02
N ILE A 261 46.78 3.85 4.40
CA ILE A 261 46.68 4.86 3.34
C ILE A 261 47.07 6.26 3.85
N GLN A 262 46.56 6.66 5.03
CA GLN A 262 46.93 7.96 5.62
C GLN A 262 48.43 8.08 5.88
N TRP A 263 49.07 7.01 6.33
CA TRP A 263 50.52 7.00 6.57
C TRP A 263 51.33 7.07 5.26
N LEU A 264 50.90 6.38 4.20
CA LEU A 264 51.54 6.45 2.87
C LEU A 264 51.37 7.83 2.22
N GLU A 265 50.20 8.45 2.35
CA GLU A 265 49.95 9.83 1.90
C GLU A 265 50.79 10.84 2.69
N TYR A 266 50.93 10.65 4.01
CA TYR A 266 51.85 11.44 4.83
C TYR A 266 53.30 11.32 4.33
N LEU A 267 53.78 10.09 4.08
CA LEU A 267 55.14 9.87 3.56
C LEU A 267 55.35 10.47 2.18
N THR A 268 54.32 10.42 1.32
CA THR A 268 54.34 11.04 -0.01
C THR A 268 54.60 12.54 0.10
N GLN A 269 53.96 13.20 1.07
CA GLN A 269 54.12 14.63 1.32
C GLN A 269 55.43 14.99 2.05
N ASP A 270 55.80 14.22 3.08
CA ASP A 270 56.99 14.47 3.91
C ASP A 270 58.30 14.28 3.14
N LYS A 271 58.36 13.24 2.31
CA LYS A 271 59.55 12.90 1.52
C LYS A 271 59.52 13.41 0.08
N ASP A 272 58.41 14.02 -0.34
CA ASP A 272 58.18 14.49 -1.71
C ASP A 272 58.42 13.39 -2.77
N ILE A 273 57.90 12.18 -2.50
CA ILE A 273 58.00 11.01 -3.38
C ILE A 273 56.62 10.45 -3.69
N PHE A 274 56.37 10.06 -4.94
CA PHE A 274 55.10 9.41 -5.28
C PHE A 274 55.09 7.94 -4.81
N ILE A 275 54.11 7.56 -3.99
CA ILE A 275 53.91 6.18 -3.54
C ILE A 275 52.62 5.62 -4.15
N GLN A 276 52.74 4.54 -4.92
CA GLN A 276 51.60 3.79 -5.45
C GLN A 276 50.94 2.94 -4.35
N HIS A 277 49.63 3.05 -4.16
CA HIS A 277 48.83 2.30 -3.19
C HIS A 277 47.38 2.08 -3.66
N ALA A 278 46.56 1.40 -2.85
CA ALA A 278 45.22 0.95 -3.21
C ALA A 278 44.23 2.03 -3.71
N LEU A 279 44.36 3.28 -3.24
CA LEU A 279 43.45 4.39 -3.55
C LEU A 279 43.88 5.30 -4.72
N ASN A 280 45.06 5.07 -5.30
CA ASN A 280 45.52 5.85 -6.46
C ASN A 280 45.60 5.03 -7.76
N ARG A 281 46.62 4.19 -7.95
CA ARG A 281 46.85 3.32 -9.12
C ARG A 281 46.70 1.84 -8.78
N GLY A 282 46.18 1.53 -7.58
CA GLY A 282 46.09 0.17 -7.05
C GLY A 282 47.43 -0.31 -6.49
N GLU A 283 47.40 -1.36 -5.68
CA GLU A 283 48.59 -1.99 -5.10
C GLU A 283 49.47 -2.64 -6.17
N LYS A 284 50.79 -2.56 -6.00
CA LYS A 284 51.75 -3.18 -6.92
C LYS A 284 51.85 -4.67 -6.62
N ALA A 285 51.70 -5.52 -7.65
CA ALA A 285 51.87 -6.96 -7.52
C ALA A 285 53.35 -7.37 -7.67
N PHE A 286 53.82 -8.20 -6.74
CA PHE A 286 55.11 -8.90 -6.80
C PHE A 286 54.83 -10.41 -6.74
N GLY A 287 54.81 -11.05 -7.91
CA GLY A 287 54.43 -12.45 -8.03
C GLY A 287 52.99 -12.68 -7.56
N ALA A 288 52.84 -13.52 -6.52
CA ALA A 288 51.53 -13.83 -5.93
C ALA A 288 51.06 -12.79 -4.89
N TYR A 289 51.94 -11.91 -4.42
CA TYR A 289 51.66 -10.96 -3.35
C TYR A 289 51.45 -9.55 -3.90
N HIS A 290 50.77 -8.70 -3.14
CA HIS A 290 50.70 -7.27 -3.42
C HIS A 290 51.20 -6.51 -2.20
N VAL A 291 51.73 -5.33 -2.46
CA VAL A 291 52.33 -4.48 -1.43
C VAL A 291 51.49 -3.23 -1.23
N ASP A 292 51.40 -2.79 0.03
CA ASP A 292 50.54 -1.68 0.44
C ASP A 292 51.02 -0.35 -0.15
N GLY A 293 52.34 -0.12 -0.19
CA GLY A 293 52.96 1.02 -0.85
C GLY A 293 54.17 0.63 -1.72
N TYR A 294 54.27 1.21 -2.92
CA TYR A 294 55.41 0.99 -3.82
C TYR A 294 55.91 2.29 -4.44
N THR A 295 57.23 2.45 -4.51
CA THR A 295 57.86 3.55 -5.25
C THR A 295 59.22 3.10 -5.81
N GLN A 296 59.79 3.92 -6.69
CA GLN A 296 61.14 3.73 -7.21
C GLN A 296 61.96 5.01 -6.95
N ILE A 297 62.98 4.88 -6.09
CA ILE A 297 63.86 6.00 -5.69
C ILE A 297 65.23 5.72 -6.26
N ASP A 298 65.74 6.59 -7.13
CA ASP A 298 67.07 6.47 -7.76
C ASP A 298 67.34 5.09 -8.40
N GLY A 299 66.30 4.47 -8.97
CA GLY A 299 66.37 3.15 -9.60
C GLY A 299 66.21 1.97 -8.65
N VAL A 300 66.14 2.20 -7.34
CA VAL A 300 65.90 1.16 -6.32
C VAL A 300 64.40 1.04 -6.05
N GLU A 301 63.88 -0.17 -6.23
CA GLU A 301 62.50 -0.50 -5.89
C GLU A 301 62.34 -0.50 -4.36
N THR A 302 61.45 0.36 -3.86
CA THR A 302 61.18 0.52 -2.43
C THR A 302 59.73 0.18 -2.14
N VAL A 303 59.54 -0.65 -1.11
CA VAL A 303 58.24 -1.13 -0.66
C VAL A 303 57.99 -0.61 0.76
N PHE A 304 56.76 -0.18 1.02
CA PHE A 304 56.29 0.29 2.32
C PHE A 304 55.22 -0.64 2.88
#